data_AF-A0A7H4LTR7-F1
#
_entry.id   AF-A0A7H4LTR7-F1
#
_cell.length_a   1.000
_cell.length_b   1.000
_cell.length_c   1.000
_cell.angle_alpha   90.00
_cell.angle_beta   90.00
_cell.angle_gamma   90.00
#
_symmetry.space_group_name_H-M   'P 1'
#
loop_
_entity.id
_entity.type
_entity.pdbx_description
1 polymer ?
#
loop_
_entity_poly.entity_id
_entity_poly.type
_entity_poly.pdbx_seq_one_letter_code
_entity_poly.pdbx_strand_id
1 'polypeptide(L)'
;MADTAEAWNYRGYATRKLGRTDEGIGYYQRSIALDPTYAKVREYLGEAWLAKGRPDLAKEQLKTIATLCGHSCEEYRDLQAAIDGHPES
;
A
#
# COMPACT_ATOMS: atom_id res chain seq x y z
N MET A 1 3.99 -9.71 -21.84
CA MET A 1 4.26 -9.51 -20.40
C MET A 1 2.92 -9.21 -19.76
N ALA A 2 2.51 -9.97 -18.74
CA ALA A 2 1.17 -9.83 -18.19
C ALA A 2 1.13 -8.63 -17.23
N ASP A 3 0.31 -7.64 -17.56
CA ASP A 3 -0.05 -6.54 -16.67
C ASP A 3 -0.96 -7.07 -15.54
N THR A 4 -0.39 -7.80 -14.59
CA THR A 4 -1.12 -8.32 -13.42
C THR A 4 -1.11 -7.32 -12.27
N ALA A 5 -2.07 -7.42 -11.35
CA ALA A 5 -2.09 -6.60 -10.14
C ALA A 5 -0.77 -6.72 -9.36
N GLU A 6 -0.22 -7.92 -9.24
CA GLU A 6 1.08 -8.19 -8.61
C GLU A 6 2.24 -7.49 -9.32
N ALA A 7 2.29 -7.53 -10.66
CA ALA A 7 3.36 -6.88 -11.43
C ALA A 7 3.35 -5.36 -11.22
N TRP A 8 2.16 -4.74 -11.23
CA TRP A 8 2.03 -3.32 -10.92
C TRP A 8 2.39 -3.00 -9.47
N ASN A 9 2.04 -3.87 -8.53
CA ASN A 9 2.42 -3.72 -7.12
C ASN A 9 3.95 -3.73 -6.95
N TYR A 10 4.65 -4.72 -7.50
CA TYR A 10 6.10 -4.80 -7.41
C TYR A 10 6.80 -3.63 -8.09
N ARG A 11 6.25 -3.15 -9.22
CA ARG A 11 6.75 -1.94 -9.89
C ARG A 11 6.57 -0.69 -9.02
N GLY A 12 5.42 -0.55 -8.37
CA GLY A 12 5.17 0.51 -7.40
C GLY A 12 6.13 0.47 -6.23
N TYR A 13 6.34 -0.72 -5.66
CA TYR A 13 7.28 -0.97 -4.58
C TYR A 13 8.70 -0.58 -4.93
N ALA A 14 9.24 -1.12 -6.04
CA ALA A 14 10.58 -0.80 -6.49
C ALA A 14 10.74 0.70 -6.75
N THR A 15 9.76 1.32 -7.40
CA THR A 15 9.79 2.75 -7.75
C THR A 15 9.75 3.65 -6.50
N ARG A 16 8.91 3.32 -5.53
CA ARG A 16 8.86 4.01 -4.23
C ARG A 16 10.20 3.90 -3.48
N LYS A 17 10.80 2.71 -3.43
CA LYS A 17 12.10 2.48 -2.74
C LYS A 17 13.26 3.22 -3.43
N LEU A 18 13.14 3.58 -4.70
CA LEU A 18 14.06 4.46 -5.42
C LEU A 18 13.82 5.96 -5.15
N GLY A 19 12.92 6.32 -4.24
CA GLY A 19 12.57 7.72 -3.91
C GLY A 19 11.57 8.37 -4.86
N ARG A 20 11.13 7.65 -5.91
CA ARG A 20 10.12 8.13 -6.88
C ARG A 20 8.70 7.86 -6.37
N THR A 21 8.40 8.33 -5.16
CA THR A 21 7.17 7.97 -4.44
C THR A 21 5.88 8.29 -5.21
N ASP A 22 5.77 9.47 -5.82
CA ASP A 22 4.56 9.86 -6.57
C ASP A 22 4.27 8.94 -7.76
N GLU A 23 5.32 8.46 -8.44
CA GLU A 23 5.18 7.49 -9.52
C GLU A 23 4.85 6.09 -8.99
N GLY A 24 5.45 5.69 -7.86
CA GLY A 24 5.12 4.45 -7.17
C GLY A 24 3.63 4.37 -6.83
N ILE A 25 3.05 5.47 -6.35
CA ILE A 25 1.61 5.61 -6.10
C ILE A 25 0.78 5.35 -7.36
N GLY A 26 1.19 5.90 -8.51
CA GLY A 26 0.52 5.66 -9.79
C GLY A 26 0.50 4.18 -10.18
N TYR A 27 1.57 3.43 -9.88
CA TYR A 27 1.60 1.99 -10.11
C TYR A 27 0.72 1.20 -9.13
N TYR A 28 0.67 1.58 -7.86
CA TYR A 28 -0.25 0.97 -6.90
C TYR A 28 -1.72 1.19 -7.29
N GLN A 29 -2.07 2.38 -7.78
CA GLN A 29 -3.43 2.65 -8.28
C GLN A 29 -3.81 1.75 -9.46
N ARG A 30 -2.85 1.47 -10.37
CA ARG A 30 -3.07 0.49 -11.46
C ARG A 30 -3.26 -0.93 -10.94
N SER A 31 -2.50 -1.32 -9.92
CA SER A 31 -2.67 -2.62 -9.25
C SER A 31 -4.06 -2.76 -8.64
N ILE A 32 -4.53 -1.74 -7.90
CA ILE A 32 -5.88 -1.71 -7.30
C ILE A 32 -6.97 -1.72 -8.37
N ALA A 33 -6.76 -1.07 -9.52
CA ALA A 33 -7.72 -1.08 -10.61
C ALA A 33 -7.90 -2.47 -11.25
N LEU A 34 -6.87 -3.32 -11.18
CA LEU A 34 -6.93 -4.71 -11.67
C LEU A 34 -7.47 -5.68 -10.62
N ASP A 35 -7.06 -5.50 -9.37
CA ASP A 35 -7.58 -6.27 -8.23
C ASP A 35 -7.85 -5.34 -7.02
N PRO A 36 -9.11 -4.93 -6.84
CA PRO A 36 -9.51 -4.09 -5.72
C PRO A 36 -9.38 -4.77 -4.34
N THR A 37 -9.28 -6.10 -4.32
CA THR A 37 -9.21 -6.93 -3.11
C THR A 37 -7.79 -7.26 -2.69
N TYR A 38 -6.78 -6.85 -3.48
CA TYR A 38 -5.39 -7.11 -3.18
C TYR A 38 -4.92 -6.26 -1.97
N ALA A 39 -4.97 -6.84 -0.76
CA ALA A 39 -4.66 -6.12 0.47
C ALA A 39 -3.23 -5.57 0.50
N LYS A 40 -2.26 -6.35 -0.01
CA LYS A 40 -0.83 -6.00 0.00
C LYS A 40 -0.50 -4.70 -0.75
N VAL A 41 -1.18 -4.43 -1.87
CA VAL A 41 -0.95 -3.15 -2.57
C VAL A 41 -1.51 -1.95 -1.79
N ARG A 42 -2.55 -2.15 -0.96
CA ARG A 42 -3.11 -1.10 -0.12
C ARG A 42 -2.21 -0.77 1.06
N GLU A 43 -1.56 -1.78 1.65
CA GLU A 43 -0.52 -1.61 2.65
C GLU A 43 0.60 -0.70 2.10
N TYR A 44 1.19 -1.08 0.96
CA TYR A 44 2.27 -0.30 0.36
C TYR A 44 1.84 1.09 -0.14
N LEU A 45 0.60 1.25 -0.60
CA LEU A 45 0.04 2.56 -0.92
C LEU A 45 -0.09 3.41 0.34
N GLY A 46 -0.52 2.83 1.46
CA GLY A 46 -0.59 3.49 2.76
C GLY A 46 0.78 3.98 3.23
N GLU A 47 1.81 3.13 3.15
CA GLU A 47 3.19 3.52 3.46
C GLU A 47 3.71 4.63 2.53
N ALA A 48 3.34 4.60 1.24
CA ALA A 48 3.70 5.66 0.30
C ALA A 48 3.08 7.01 0.71
N TRP A 49 1.84 7.00 1.19
CA TRP A 49 1.20 8.21 1.71
C TRP A 49 1.84 8.72 3.01
N LEU A 50 2.28 7.82 3.90
CA LEU A 50 3.05 8.21 5.08
C LEU A 50 4.36 8.90 4.69
N ALA A 51 5.09 8.37 3.70
CA ALA A 51 6.30 9.00 3.18
C ALA A 51 6.03 10.39 2.56
N LYS A 52 4.80 10.67 2.12
CA LYS A 52 4.36 11.98 1.63
C LYS A 52 3.83 12.91 2.73
N GLY A 53 3.84 12.49 4.00
CA GLY A 53 3.27 13.25 5.11
C GLY A 53 1.73 13.29 5.08
N ARG A 54 1.09 12.28 4.50
CA ARG A 54 -0.36 12.15 4.34
C ARG A 54 -0.92 10.97 5.12
N PRO A 55 -0.87 10.98 6.47
CA PRO A 55 -1.40 9.90 7.30
C PRO A 55 -2.92 9.76 7.18
N ASP A 56 -3.63 10.79 6.75
CA ASP A 56 -5.06 10.74 6.43
C ASP A 56 -5.36 9.70 5.34
N LEU A 57 -4.61 9.73 4.24
CA LEU A 57 -4.77 8.78 3.12
C LEU A 57 -4.28 7.37 3.47
N ALA A 58 -3.26 7.26 4.33
CA ALA A 58 -2.82 5.98 4.86
C ALA A 58 -3.92 5.30 5.70
N LYS A 59 -4.61 6.06 6.55
CA LYS A 59 -5.74 5.56 7.36
C LYS A 59 -6.93 5.12 6.50
N GLU A 60 -7.14 5.73 5.32
CA GLU A 60 -8.15 5.24 4.36
C GLU A 60 -7.81 3.86 3.80
N GLN A 61 -6.52 3.62 3.49
CA GLN A 61 -6.07 2.30 3.06
C GLN A 61 -6.23 1.28 4.18
N LEU A 62 -5.86 1.64 5.41
CA LEU A 62 -6.01 0.78 6.58
C LEU A 62 -7.47 0.37 6.83
N LYS A 63 -8.42 1.31 6.75
CA LYS A 63 -9.86 1.01 6.82
C LYS A 63 -10.29 0.03 5.74
N THR A 64 -9.76 0.18 4.53
CA THR A 64 -10.10 -0.72 3.43
C THR A 64 -9.52 -2.12 3.65
N ILE A 65 -8.28 -2.23 4.11
CA ILE A 65 -7.67 -3.51 4.47
C ILE A 65 -8.51 -4.21 5.56
N ALA A 66 -8.95 -3.47 6.58
CA ALA A 66 -9.85 -4.00 7.61
C ALA A 66 -11.14 -4.59 7.03
N THR A 67 -11.73 -3.96 6.01
CA THR A 67 -12.93 -4.51 5.34
C THR A 67 -12.64 -5.75 4.49
N LEU A 68 -11.41 -5.93 4.01
CA LEU A 68 -11.03 -7.04 3.15
C LEU A 68 -10.64 -8.30 3.95
N CYS A 69 -9.81 -8.14 4.98
CA CYS A 69 -9.25 -9.26 5.74
C CYS A 69 -9.34 -9.12 7.26
N GLY A 70 -9.98 -8.05 7.77
CA GLY A 70 -10.08 -7.79 9.21
C GLY A 70 -8.81 -7.15 9.79
N HIS A 71 -8.74 -7.08 11.12
CA HIS A 71 -7.61 -6.46 11.83
C HIS A 71 -6.48 -7.45 12.16
N SER A 72 -6.64 -8.73 11.82
CA SER A 72 -5.67 -9.78 12.13
C SER A 72 -4.74 -10.13 10.97
N CYS A 73 -5.02 -9.66 9.75
CA CYS A 73 -4.14 -9.87 8.60
C CYS A 73 -2.84 -9.07 8.75
N GLU A 74 -1.79 -9.58 8.11
CA GLU A 74 -0.45 -9.00 8.09
C GLU A 74 -0.51 -7.54 7.60
N GLU A 75 -1.18 -7.30 6.47
CA GLU A 75 -1.27 -5.99 5.84
C GLU A 75 -1.91 -4.92 6.75
N TYR A 76 -2.87 -5.32 7.60
CA TYR A 76 -3.48 -4.40 8.56
C TYR A 76 -2.49 -4.05 9.66
N ARG A 77 -1.84 -5.06 10.25
CA ARG A 77 -0.89 -4.87 11.35
C ARG A 77 0.30 -4.04 10.91
N ASP A 78 0.84 -4.33 9.73
CA ASP A 78 2.03 -3.65 9.20
C ASP A 78 1.73 -2.18 8.93
N LEU A 79 0.63 -1.88 8.24
CA LEU A 79 0.25 -0.49 7.97
C LEU A 79 -0.15 0.26 9.25
N GLN A 80 -0.84 -0.39 10.20
CA GLN A 80 -1.16 0.20 11.50
C GLN A 80 0.13 0.56 12.27
N ALA A 81 1.08 -0.37 12.33
CA ALA A 81 2.37 -0.15 12.98
C ALA A 81 3.17 0.98 12.31
N ALA A 82 3.15 1.06 10.98
CA ALA A 82 3.74 2.16 10.23
C ALA A 82 3.07 3.52 10.53
N ILE A 83 1.74 3.56 10.64
CA ILE A 83 0.98 4.77 11.03
C ILE A 83 1.34 5.21 12.45
N ASP A 84 1.53 4.26 13.36
CA ASP A 84 1.88 4.51 14.75
C ASP A 84 3.37 4.86 14.94
N GLY A 85 4.17 4.85 13.87
CA GLY A 85 5.60 5.17 13.91
C GLY A 85 6.50 4.02 14.38
N HIS A 86 5.99 2.79 14.41
CA HIS A 86 6.70 1.57 14.83
C HIS A 86 6.73 0.53 13.70
N PRO A 87 7.28 0.83 12.50
CA PRO A 87 7.26 -0.13 11.41
C PRO A 87 7.97 -1.44 11.80
N GLU A 88 7.33 -2.59 11.53
CA GLU A 88 7.98 -3.90 11.69
C GLU A 88 9.24 -3.92 10.81
N SER A 89 10.40 -4.25 11.41
CA SER A 89 11.74 -4.15 10.80
C SER A 89 12.09 -5.35 9.94
#